data_AF-A0A954UMQ1-F1
#
_entry.id   AF-A0A954UMQ1-F1
#
_cell.length_a   1.000
_cell.length_b   1.000
_cell.length_c   1.000
_cell.angle_alpha   90.00
_cell.angle_beta   90.00
_cell.angle_gamma   90.00
#
_symmetry.space_group_name_H-M   'P 1'
#
loop_
_entity.id
_entity.type
_entity.pdbx_description
1 polymer ?
#
loop_
_entity_poly.entity_id
_entity_poly.type
_entity_poly.pdbx_seq_one_letter_code
_entity_poly.pdbx_strand_id
1 'polypeptide(L)' 'MLAKIIFLSAIEIESPNERDDFVRQQCGGNERLRRQVLSLLVAHDLPNTVVDHPAVKLNVSD' A
#
# COMPACT_ATOMS: atom_id res chain seq x y z
N MET A 1 8.35 5.09 11.00
CA MET A 1 7.75 3.78 11.32
C MET A 1 6.24 3.86 11.55
N LEU A 2 5.70 4.94 12.14
CA LEU A 2 4.27 5.11 12.43
C LEU A 2 3.33 4.91 11.23
N ALA A 3 3.70 5.39 10.03
CA ALA A 3 2.89 5.19 8.82
C ALA A 3 2.61 3.70 8.53
N LYS A 4 3.60 2.81 8.77
CA LYS A 4 3.45 1.37 8.55
C LYS A 4 2.46 0.76 9.55
N ILE A 5 2.46 1.21 10.79
CA ILE A 5 1.54 0.72 11.83
C ILE A 5 0.11 1.10 11.47
N ILE A 6 -0.12 2.38 11.14
CA ILE A 6 -1.45 2.86 10.72
C ILE A 6 -1.92 2.13 9.47
N PHE A 7 -1.04 1.93 8.48
CA PHE A 7 -1.33 1.16 7.28
C PHE A 7 -1.79 -0.28 7.60
N LEU A 8 -1.02 -1.01 8.42
CA LEU A 8 -1.36 -2.40 8.77
C LEU A 8 -2.71 -2.51 9.49
N SER A 9 -3.08 -1.52 10.29
CA SER A 9 -4.43 -1.49 10.89
C SER A 9 -5.51 -1.09 9.87
N ALA A 10 -5.19 -0.20 8.94
CA ALA A 10 -6.14 0.31 7.95
C ALA A 10 -6.56 -0.76 6.91
N ILE A 11 -5.65 -1.69 6.54
CA ILE A 11 -5.98 -2.75 5.57
C ILE A 11 -6.96 -3.79 6.13
N GLU A 12 -7.09 -3.90 7.46
CA GLU A 12 -8.07 -4.77 8.12
C GLU A 12 -9.48 -4.15 8.11
N ILE A 13 -9.61 -2.88 7.72
CA ILE A 13 -10.90 -2.19 7.60
C ILE A 13 -11.43 -2.35 6.17
N GLU A 14 -12.46 -3.19 6.01
CA GLU A 14 -13.07 -3.50 4.72
C GLU A 14 -13.79 -2.28 4.10
N SER A 15 -14.46 -1.48 4.94
CA SER A 15 -15.22 -0.30 4.50
C SER A 15 -14.27 0.85 4.11
N PRO A 16 -14.28 1.32 2.85
CA PRO A 16 -13.40 2.41 2.41
C PRO A 16 -13.63 3.72 3.18
N ASN A 17 -14.88 3.99 3.56
CA ASN A 17 -15.25 5.20 4.32
C ASN A 17 -14.71 5.12 5.75
N GLU A 18 -14.93 3.98 6.44
CA GLU A 18 -14.41 3.78 7.80
C GLU A 18 -12.87 3.79 7.81
N ARG A 19 -12.25 3.25 6.75
CA ARG A 19 -10.80 3.28 6.58
C ARG A 19 -10.26 4.70 6.43
N ASP A 20 -10.89 5.57 5.64
CA ASP A 20 -10.45 6.97 5.52
C ASP A 20 -10.64 7.73 6.84
N ASP A 21 -11.75 7.51 7.56
CA ASP A 21 -11.98 8.12 8.86
C ASP A 21 -10.94 7.67 9.91
N PHE A 22 -10.62 6.38 9.94
CA PHE A 22 -9.55 5.84 10.77
C PHE A 22 -8.20 6.50 10.46
N VAL A 23 -7.82 6.57 9.18
CA VAL A 23 -6.55 7.20 8.77
C VAL A 23 -6.52 8.68 9.16
N ARG A 24 -7.61 9.42 8.96
CA ARG A 24 -7.71 10.83 9.39
C ARG A 24 -7.51 10.98 10.90
N GLN A 25 -8.17 10.13 11.69
CA GLN A 25 -8.09 10.15 13.15
C GLN A 25 -6.67 9.82 13.63
N GLN A 26 -6.08 8.74 13.13
CA GLN A 26 -4.72 8.31 13.54
C GLN A 26 -3.63 9.29 13.10
N CYS A 27 -3.83 9.99 11.99
CA CYS A 27 -2.87 10.99 11.55
C CYS A 27 -2.93 12.30 12.34
N GLY A 28 -4.04 12.59 13.06
CA GLY A 28 -4.15 13.76 13.95
C GLY A 28 -3.82 15.10 13.29
N GLY A 29 -4.13 15.27 11.99
CA GLY A 29 -3.79 16.47 11.22
C GLY A 29 -2.36 16.51 10.66
N ASN A 30 -1.52 15.50 10.93
CA ASN A 30 -0.20 15.39 10.33
C ASN A 30 -0.31 14.96 8.87
N GLU A 31 -0.33 15.93 7.96
CA GLU A 31 -0.48 15.69 6.53
C GLU A 31 0.68 14.88 5.93
N ARG A 32 1.90 15.04 6.45
CA ARG A 32 3.05 14.27 5.97
C ARG A 32 2.87 12.79 6.28
N LEU A 33 2.42 12.47 7.48
CA LEU A 33 2.10 11.11 7.90
C LEU A 33 0.93 10.56 7.06
N ARG A 34 -0.13 11.35 6.89
CA ARG A 34 -1.29 10.96 6.07
C ARG A 34 -0.88 10.61 4.64
N ARG A 35 -0.05 11.44 3.99
CA ARG A 35 0.47 11.15 2.64
C ARG A 35 1.23 9.83 2.57
N GLN A 36 2.04 9.52 3.59
CA GLN A 36 2.77 8.24 3.64
C GLN A 36 1.83 7.05 3.77
N VAL A 37 0.83 7.12 4.64
CA VAL A 37 -0.17 6.05 4.82
C VAL A 37 -0.98 5.84 3.53
N LEU A 38 -1.45 6.93 2.91
CA LEU A 38 -2.21 6.85 1.66
C LEU A 38 -1.40 6.25 0.52
N SER A 39 -0.10 6.55 0.42
CA SER A 39 0.78 5.93 -0.58
C SER A 39 0.89 4.41 -0.39
N LEU A 40 0.91 3.92 0.85
CA LEU A 40 0.94 2.49 1.15
C LEU A 40 -0.39 1.82 0.81
N LEU A 41 -1.52 2.47 1.13
CA LEU A 41 -2.85 1.97 0.79
C LEU A 41 -3.06 1.89 -0.73
N VAL A 42 -2.66 2.91 -1.49
CA VAL A 42 -2.73 2.86 -2.95
C VAL A 42 -1.89 1.71 -3.51
N ALA A 43 -0.66 1.54 -3.03
CA ALA A 43 0.20 0.44 -3.48
C ALA A 43 -0.37 -0.95 -3.15
N HIS A 44 -1.10 -1.09 -2.04
CA HIS A 44 -1.80 -2.32 -1.65
C HIS A 44 -3.05 -2.58 -2.51
N ASP A 45 -3.83 -1.54 -2.78
CA ASP A 45 -5.09 -1.64 -3.51
C ASP A 45 -4.90 -1.75 -5.03
N LEU A 46 -3.69 -1.48 -5.54
CA LEU A 46 -3.37 -1.77 -6.93
C LEU A 46 -3.54 -3.28 -7.16
N PRO A 47 -4.45 -3.71 -8.05
CA PRO A 47 -4.47 -5.10 -8.47
C PRO A 47 -3.10 -5.39 -9.05
N ASN A 48 -2.40 -6.40 -8.50
CA ASN A 48 -1.12 -6.88 -8.98
C ASN A 48 -1.25 -7.05 -10.50
N THR A 49 -0.83 -6.02 -11.24
CA THR A 49 -0.88 -6.04 -12.69
C THR A 49 0.29 -6.94 -13.03
N VAL A 50 -0.08 -8.20 -13.25
CA VAL A 50 0.70 -9.33 -13.73
C VAL A 50 2.13 -8.93 -14.06
N VAL A 51 3.08 -9.37 -13.24
CA VAL A 51 4.49 -9.43 -13.67
C VAL A 51 4.55 -10.48 -14.77
N ASP A 52 4.13 -10.11 -15.97
CA ASP A 52 4.37 -10.85 -17.20
C ASP A 52 5.72 -10.37 -17.74
N HIS A 53 6.77 -10.65 -16.98
CA HIS A 53 8.11 -10.63 -17.54
C HIS A 53 8.34 -12.03 -18.08
N PRO A 54 8.50 -12.22 -19.40
CA PRO A 54 8.96 -13.50 -19.88
C PRO A 54 10.33 -13.69 -19.26
N ALA A 55 10.48 -14.75 -18.46
CA ALA A 55 11.78 -15.21 -18.03
C ALA A 55 12.57 -15.51 -19.31
N VAL A 56 13.43 -14.57 -19.72
CA VAL A 56 14.39 -14.79 -20.80
C VAL A 56 15.35 -15.86 -20.30
N LYS A 57 15.01 -17.13 -20.55
CA LYS A 57 15.99 -18.20 -20.66
C LYS A 57 16.73 -17.94 -21.97
N LEU A 58 17.87 -17.26 -21.88
CA LEU A 58 18.93 -17.42 -22.87
C LEU A 58 20.01 -18.30 -22.24
N ASN A 59 19.76 -19.59 -22.39
CA ASN A 59 20.76 -20.63 -22.48
C ASN A 59 21.76 -20.28 -23.59
N VAL A 60 22.92 -19.75 -23.20
CA VAL A 60 24.12 -19.82 -24.03
C VAL A 60 24.93 -21.01 -23.51
N SER A 61 24.93 -22.08 -24.30
CA SER A 61 25.89 -23.17 -24.16
C SER A 61 27.26 -22.66 -24.57
N ASP A 62 28.26 -22.88 -23.71
CA ASP A 62 29.66 -23.06 -24.10
C ASP A 62 29.99 -24.56 -24.04
#